data_AF-A0A3M8DQ08-F1
#
_entry.id   AF-A0A3M8DQ08-F1
#
_cell.length_a   1.000
_cell.length_b   1.000
_cell.length_c   1.000
_cell.angle_alpha   90.00
_cell.angle_beta   90.00
_cell.angle_gamma   90.00
#
_symmetry.space_group_name_H-M   'P 1'
#
loop_
_entity.id
_entity.type
_entity.pdbx_description
1 polymer ?
#
loop_
_entity_poly.entity_id
_entity_poly.type
_entity_poly.pdbx_seq_one_letter_code
_entity_poly.pdbx_strand_id
1 'polypeptide(L)'
;METRKMFSSERYVTRGVNEAVPFELQLILWSILEKRQERGDQLDYLQIFELSAEWVDGEPLQKVVNRQEQPIHQEAFYVDHIENLAIGVTVWIMDSGKYSTALLPEEN
;
A
#
# COMPACT_ATOMS: atom_id res chain seq x y z
N MET A 1 -27.98 -4.77 8.44
CA MET A 1 -26.57 -5.11 8.72
C MET A 1 -25.75 -3.97 8.16
N GLU A 2 -25.03 -3.23 9.00
CA GLU A 2 -24.06 -2.25 8.50
C GLU A 2 -22.93 -3.00 7.81
N THR A 3 -22.70 -2.72 6.53
CA THR A 3 -21.58 -3.28 5.79
C THR A 3 -20.30 -2.63 6.33
N ARG A 4 -19.42 -3.42 6.96
CA ARG A 4 -18.11 -2.95 7.41
C ARG A 4 -17.34 -2.34 6.22
N LYS A 5 -16.77 -1.16 6.42
CA LYS A 5 -15.85 -0.54 5.46
C LYS A 5 -14.48 -1.23 5.56
N MET A 6 -13.95 -1.78 4.46
CA MET A 6 -12.62 -2.42 4.43
C MET A 6 -11.53 -1.42 4.83
N PHE A 7 -10.51 -1.80 5.60
CA PHE A 7 -9.37 -0.94 5.99
C PHE A 7 -9.72 0.28 6.88
N SER A 8 -10.85 0.24 7.60
CA SER A 8 -11.26 1.31 8.52
C SER A 8 -11.01 1.00 10.00
N SER A 9 -10.30 -0.10 10.31
CA SER A 9 -9.94 -0.49 11.68
C SER A 9 -8.51 -0.07 12.04
N GLU A 10 -8.07 -0.44 13.25
CA GLU A 10 -6.69 -0.27 13.69
C GLU A 10 -5.70 -0.82 12.65
N ARG A 11 -4.63 -0.05 12.43
CA ARG A 11 -3.59 -0.34 11.44
C ARG A 11 -2.33 -0.78 12.14
N TYR A 12 -1.79 -1.90 11.70
CA TYR A 12 -0.53 -2.46 12.18
C TYR A 12 0.44 -2.60 11.03
N VAL A 13 1.73 -2.61 11.35
CA VAL A 13 2.81 -2.83 10.40
C VAL A 13 3.72 -3.88 11.01
N THR A 14 4.10 -4.89 10.23
CA THR A 14 5.07 -5.90 10.68
C THR A 14 6.46 -5.30 10.82
N ARG A 15 7.32 -6.04 11.54
CA ARG A 15 8.71 -5.65 11.66
C ARG A 15 9.42 -5.61 10.30
N GLY A 16 9.16 -6.57 9.41
CA GLY A 16 9.76 -6.61 8.08
C GLY A 16 9.43 -5.38 7.24
N VAL A 17 8.16 -4.97 7.21
CA VAL A 17 7.77 -3.73 6.51
C VAL A 17 8.40 -2.51 7.16
N ASN A 18 8.44 -2.44 8.49
CA ASN A 18 9.02 -1.29 9.19
C ASN A 18 10.53 -1.14 8.97
N GLU A 19 11.23 -2.23 8.69
CA GLU A 19 12.66 -2.23 8.35
C GLU A 19 12.91 -1.99 6.84
N ALA A 20 12.03 -2.47 5.96
CA ALA A 20 12.21 -2.42 4.50
C ALA A 20 11.62 -1.18 3.83
N VAL A 21 10.62 -0.54 4.44
CA VAL A 21 9.86 0.56 3.84
C VAL A 21 9.96 1.81 4.71
N PRO A 22 10.41 2.96 4.18
CA PRO A 22 10.46 4.20 4.93
C PRO A 22 9.07 4.59 5.47
N PHE A 23 9.05 5.16 6.68
CA PHE A 23 7.81 5.52 7.36
C PHE A 23 6.88 6.40 6.53
N GLU A 24 7.42 7.40 5.83
CA GLU A 24 6.64 8.25 4.94
C GLU A 24 5.95 7.44 3.83
N LEU A 25 6.66 6.51 3.21
CA LEU A 25 6.08 5.66 2.17
C LEU A 25 5.01 4.75 2.74
N GLN A 26 5.18 4.21 3.95
CA GLN A 26 4.13 3.44 4.64
C GLN A 26 2.85 4.26 4.81
N LEU A 27 2.95 5.53 5.24
CA LEU A 27 1.80 6.45 5.35
C LEU A 27 1.13 6.67 4.00
N ILE A 28 1.92 6.81 2.93
CA ILE A 28 1.39 6.96 1.58
C ILE A 28 0.58 5.72 1.15
N LEU A 29 1.05 4.50 1.42
CA LEU A 29 0.31 3.28 1.06
C LEU A 29 -1.08 3.26 1.72
N TRP A 30 -1.16 3.62 3.01
CA TRP A 30 -2.43 3.75 3.71
C TRP A 30 -3.31 4.86 3.14
N SER A 31 -2.73 6.02 2.81
CA SER A 31 -3.47 7.14 2.21
C SER A 31 -4.06 6.80 0.84
N ILE A 32 -3.40 5.92 0.06
CA ILE A 32 -3.93 5.44 -1.21
C ILE A 32 -5.23 4.67 -0.96
N LEU A 33 -5.26 3.76 0.03
CA LEU A 33 -6.48 3.04 0.37
C LEU A 33 -7.59 3.98 0.85
N GLU A 34 -7.28 4.95 1.71
CA GLU A 34 -8.24 5.97 2.16
C GLU A 34 -8.87 6.73 0.99
N LYS A 35 -8.06 7.23 0.07
CA LYS A 35 -8.54 7.96 -1.12
C LYS A 35 -9.39 7.07 -2.03
N ARG A 36 -9.00 5.80 -2.21
CA ARG A 36 -9.80 4.84 -2.98
C ARG A 36 -11.16 4.58 -2.33
N GLN A 37 -11.20 4.46 -1.00
CA GLN A 37 -12.47 4.35 -0.27
C GLN A 37 -13.34 5.61 -0.41
N GLU A 38 -12.76 6.81 -0.32
CA GLU A 38 -13.46 8.09 -0.48
C GLU A 38 -14.02 8.25 -1.89
N ARG A 39 -13.27 7.78 -2.90
CA ARG A 39 -13.71 7.70 -4.30
C ARG A 39 -14.86 6.72 -4.52
N GLY A 40 -15.12 5.83 -3.57
CA GLY A 40 -16.17 4.82 -3.64
C GLY A 40 -15.74 3.52 -4.31
N ASP A 41 -14.42 3.25 -4.40
CA ASP A 41 -13.91 1.99 -4.93
C ASP A 41 -14.35 0.82 -4.07
N GLN A 42 -14.72 -0.30 -4.71
CA GLN A 42 -14.89 -1.57 -4.04
C GLN A 42 -13.52 -2.22 -3.82
N LEU A 43 -13.08 -2.26 -2.57
CA LEU A 43 -11.83 -2.91 -2.15
C LEU A 43 -12.13 -4.34 -1.66
N ASP A 44 -11.29 -5.30 -2.05
CA ASP A 44 -11.24 -6.61 -1.38
C ASP A 44 -10.43 -6.51 -0.08
N TYR A 45 -10.22 -7.66 0.57
CA TYR A 45 -9.47 -7.73 1.82
C TYR A 45 -7.94 -7.69 1.62
N LEU A 46 -7.41 -7.79 0.39
CA LEU A 46 -5.99 -7.91 0.09
C LEU A 46 -5.55 -6.85 -0.94
N GLN A 47 -4.75 -5.90 -0.48
CA GLN A 47 -4.21 -4.85 -1.33
C GLN A 47 -2.70 -5.03 -1.46
N ILE A 48 -2.23 -5.20 -2.69
CA ILE A 48 -0.83 -5.46 -2.99
C ILE A 48 -0.20 -4.16 -3.49
N PHE A 49 0.94 -3.79 -2.91
CA PHE A 49 1.73 -2.63 -3.29
C PHE A 49 3.12 -3.07 -3.73
N GLU A 50 3.48 -2.79 -4.98
CA GLU A 50 4.78 -3.08 -5.55
C GLU A 50 5.58 -1.78 -5.64
N LEU A 51 6.71 -1.73 -4.93
CA LEU A 51 7.54 -0.54 -4.74
C LEU A 51 8.80 -0.64 -5.60
N SER A 52 9.02 0.35 -6.45
CA SER A 52 10.17 0.43 -7.35
C SER A 52 10.60 1.89 -7.55
N ALA A 53 11.71 2.11 -8.23
CA ALA A 53 12.11 3.45 -8.65
C ALA A 53 12.07 3.55 -10.17
N GLU A 54 11.67 4.71 -10.68
CA GLU A 54 11.73 5.07 -12.09
C GLU A 54 12.61 6.32 -12.23
N TRP A 55 13.52 6.34 -13.21
CA TRP A 55 14.42 7.46 -13.42
C TRP A 55 13.82 8.42 -14.44
N VAL A 56 13.64 9.68 -14.07
CA VAL A 56 13.12 10.74 -14.94
C VAL A 56 14.10 11.91 -14.90
N ASP A 57 14.60 12.31 -16.07
CA ASP A 57 15.58 13.40 -16.23
C ASP A 57 16.84 13.26 -15.34
N GLY A 58 17.23 12.02 -15.02
CA GLY A 58 18.40 11.72 -14.19
C GLY A 58 18.14 11.70 -12.69
N GLU A 59 16.91 11.97 -12.24
CA GLU A 59 16.49 11.91 -10.85
C GLU A 59 15.59 10.67 -10.61
N PRO A 60 15.74 9.96 -9.48
CA PRO A 60 14.90 8.81 -9.19
C PRO A 60 13.58 9.24 -8.54
N LEU A 61 12.46 8.72 -9.06
CA LEU A 61 11.13 8.86 -8.50
C LEU A 61 10.65 7.54 -7.90
N GLN A 62 10.02 7.60 -6.73
CA GLN A 62 9.40 6.43 -6.13
C GLN A 62 8.14 6.08 -6.94
N LYS A 63 8.09 4.87 -7.46
CA LYS A 63 6.92 4.29 -8.12
C LYS A 63 6.23 3.32 -7.18
N VAL A 64 4.92 3.47 -7.05
CA VAL A 64 4.04 2.62 -6.24
C VAL A 64 2.95 2.07 -7.14
N VAL A 65 2.91 0.76 -7.34
CA VAL A 65 1.81 0.11 -8.07
C VAL A 65 0.92 -0.57 -7.05
N ASN A 66 -0.34 -0.13 -6.94
CA ASN A 66 -1.36 -0.78 -6.13
C ASN A 66 -2.21 -1.69 -7.01
N ARG A 67 -2.42 -2.94 -6.60
CA ARG A 67 -3.34 -3.89 -7.24
C ARG A 67 -4.18 -4.66 -6.24
N GLN A 68 -5.33 -5.14 -6.71
CA GLN A 68 -6.24 -6.01 -5.96
C GLN A 68 -6.85 -7.06 -6.91
N GLU A 69 -7.47 -8.10 -6.35
CA GLU A 69 -7.98 -9.24 -7.11
C GLU A 69 -9.47 -9.13 -7.44
N GLN A 70 -10.30 -8.54 -6.56
CA GLN A 70 -11.77 -8.52 -6.72
C GLN A 70 -12.45 -7.20 -6.29
N PRO A 71 -13.05 -6.44 -7.22
CA PRO A 71 -12.87 -6.54 -8.67
C PRO A 71 -11.40 -6.31 -9.05
N ILE A 72 -10.94 -6.88 -10.15
CA ILE A 72 -9.57 -6.67 -10.65
C ILE A 72 -9.35 -5.17 -10.87
N HIS A 73 -8.33 -4.63 -10.23
CA HIS A 73 -7.95 -3.23 -10.38
C HIS A 73 -6.44 -3.07 -10.17
N GLN A 74 -5.85 -2.13 -10.90
CA GLN A 74 -4.45 -1.75 -10.78
C GLN A 74 -4.28 -0.26 -11.10
N GLU A 75 -3.55 0.45 -10.25
CA GLU A 75 -3.27 1.88 -10.39
C GLU A 75 -1.80 2.16 -10.00
N ALA A 76 -1.13 3.04 -10.73
CA ALA A 76 0.26 3.41 -10.46
C ALA A 76 0.34 4.87 -9.98
N PHE A 77 1.16 5.09 -8.96
CA PHE A 77 1.41 6.39 -8.35
C PHE A 77 2.90 6.69 -8.40
N TYR A 78 3.23 7.95 -8.63
CA TYR A 78 4.59 8.47 -8.58
C TYR A 78 4.68 9.43 -7.39
N VAL A 79 5.64 9.18 -6.53
CA VAL A 79 5.89 9.98 -5.33
C VAL A 79 7.25 10.64 -5.52
N ASP A 80 7.25 11.96 -5.51
CA ASP A 80 8.44 12.79 -5.53
C ASP A 80 8.98 13.02 -4.11
N HIS A 81 10.20 13.55 -4.02
CA HIS A 81 10.80 14.05 -2.77
C HIS A 81 10.90 13.04 -1.60
N ILE A 82 10.84 11.74 -1.87
CA ILE A 82 11.14 10.68 -0.89
C ILE A 82 12.66 10.58 -0.71
N GLU A 83 13.14 10.80 0.52
CA GLU A 83 14.59 10.73 0.82
C GLU A 83 15.16 9.32 0.65
N ASN A 84 14.40 8.30 1.05
CA ASN A 84 14.83 6.90 1.01
C ASN A 84 13.86 6.09 0.14
N LEU A 85 14.32 5.63 -1.02
CA LEU A 85 13.47 4.85 -1.93
C LEU A 85 13.34 3.40 -1.45
N ALA A 86 12.13 2.85 -1.54
CA ALA A 86 11.91 1.40 -1.43
C ALA A 86 11.86 0.81 -2.84
N ILE A 87 12.85 -0.03 -3.16
CA ILE A 87 13.01 -0.61 -4.50
C ILE A 87 12.99 -2.14 -4.39
N GLY A 88 12.14 -2.78 -5.18
CA GLY A 88 12.02 -4.24 -5.21
C GLY A 88 11.29 -4.83 -4.01
N VAL A 89 10.54 -4.00 -3.27
CA VAL A 89 9.75 -4.42 -2.10
C VAL A 89 8.30 -4.59 -2.51
N THR A 90 7.68 -5.69 -2.12
CA THR A 90 6.23 -5.86 -2.20
C THR A 90 5.67 -5.79 -0.79
N VAL A 91 4.60 -5.01 -0.59
CA VAL A 91 3.87 -4.92 0.67
C VAL A 91 2.44 -5.37 0.43
N TRP A 92 1.96 -6.29 1.26
CA TRP A 92 0.54 -6.61 1.33
C TRP A 92 -0.08 -5.82 2.45
N ILE A 93 -1.26 -5.25 2.20
CA ILE A 93 -2.12 -4.67 3.22
C ILE A 93 -3.39 -5.50 3.28
N MET A 94 -3.59 -6.18 4.40
CA MET A 94 -4.70 -7.11 4.60
C MET A 94 -5.68 -6.60 5.64
N ASP A 95 -6.98 -6.77 5.40
CA ASP A 95 -8.04 -6.54 6.38
C ASP A 95 -8.56 -7.88 6.92
N SER A 96 -8.37 -8.13 8.22
CA SER A 96 -8.80 -9.37 8.89
C SER A 96 -10.27 -9.38 9.31
N GLY A 97 -11.02 -8.30 9.08
CA GLY A 97 -12.32 -8.08 9.69
C GLY A 97 -12.26 -7.61 11.15
N LYS A 98 -11.07 -7.47 11.75
CA LYS A 98 -10.85 -6.91 13.10
C LYS A 98 -9.87 -5.74 13.08
N TYR A 99 -8.72 -5.97 12.47
CA TYR A 99 -7.65 -4.99 12.25
C TYR A 99 -7.08 -5.14 10.84
N SER A 100 -6.34 -4.13 10.40
CA SER A 100 -5.62 -4.14 9.13
C SER A 100 -4.12 -4.20 9.37
N THR A 101 -3.39 -4.95 8.54
CA THR A 101 -1.95 -5.15 8.72
C THR A 101 -1.21 -4.97 7.41
N ALA A 102 -0.15 -4.16 7.41
CA ALA A 102 0.85 -4.13 6.35
C ALA A 102 1.96 -5.14 6.67
N LEU A 103 2.24 -6.04 5.75
CA LEU A 103 3.21 -7.13 5.89
C LEU A 103 3.93 -7.42 4.57
N LEU A 104 5.12 -8.03 4.65
CA LEU A 104 5.78 -8.58 3.46
C LEU A 104 5.10 -9.91 3.06
N PRO A 105 5.08 -10.29 1.78
CA PRO A 105 4.47 -11.55 1.32
C PRO A 105 4.97 -12.80 2.06
N GLU A 106 6.25 -12.82 2.42
CA GLU A 106 6.91 -13.90 3.16
C GLU A 106 6.55 -13.95 4.65
N GLU A 107 5.86 -12.94 5.19
CA GLU A 107 5.41 -12.87 6.59
C GLU A 107 3.95 -13.31 6.78
N ASN A 108 3.24 -13.67 5.70
CA ASN A 108 1.84 -14.12 5.73
C ASN A 108 1.67 -15.61 6.04
#